data_AF-A0A6C1B0V8-F1
#
_entry.id   AF-A0A6C1B0V8-F1
#
_cell.length_a   1.000
_cell.length_b   1.000
_cell.length_c   1.000
_cell.angle_alpha   90.00
_cell.angle_beta   90.00
_cell.angle_gamma   90.00
#
_symmetry.space_group_name_H-M   'P 1'
#
loop_
_entity.id
_entity.type
_entity.pdbx_description
1 polymer ?
#
loop_
_entity_poly.entity_id
_entity_poly.type
_entity_poly.pdbx_seq_one_letter_code
_entity_poly.pdbx_strand_id
1 'polypeptide(L)' 'MKAIVNFYRSPARTGIKILVTSLVLGTLSALPLWLTLQFGDADGGATRVALLAMFGTLAGGLGAIVGVLWFGLELVFRRR' A
#
# COMPACT_ATOMS: atom_id res chain seq x y z
N MET A 1 20.01 -1.97 -5.05
CA MET A 1 19.35 -3.22 -4.57
C MET A 1 19.71 -3.62 -3.14
N LYS A 2 20.99 -3.71 -2.74
CA LYS A 2 21.37 -4.14 -1.37
C LYS A 2 20.74 -3.32 -0.23
N ALA A 3 20.55 -2.01 -0.41
CA ALA A 3 19.97 -1.14 0.62
C ALA A 3 18.49 -1.44 0.95
N ILE A 4 17.66 -1.76 -0.05
CA ILE A 4 16.23 -2.07 0.14
C ILE A 4 16.08 -3.41 0.86
N VAL A 5 16.85 -4.42 0.45
CA VAL A 5 16.85 -5.74 1.09
C VAL A 5 17.30 -5.63 2.55
N ASN A 6 18.35 -4.85 2.82
CA ASN A 6 18.82 -4.60 4.18
C ASN A 6 17.81 -3.80 5.02
N PHE A 7 17.10 -2.86 4.40
CA PHE A 7 16.02 -2.12 5.04
C PHE A 7 14.93 -3.09 5.49
N TYR A 8 14.40 -3.96 4.62
CA TYR A 8 13.36 -4.93 4.98
C TYR A 8 13.83 -6.00 5.97
N ARG A 9 15.10 -6.40 5.96
CA ARG A 9 15.69 -7.37 6.92
C ARG A 9 15.81 -6.85 8.36
N SER A 10 15.98 -5.55 8.56
CA SER A 10 16.19 -4.99 9.91
C SER A 10 14.90 -5.02 10.74
N PRO A 11 14.86 -5.53 11.98
CA PRO A 11 13.66 -5.48 12.81
C PRO A 11 13.30 -4.05 13.27
N ALA A 12 14.11 -3.03 12.94
CA ALA A 12 13.83 -1.65 13.24
C ALA A 12 12.81 -1.02 12.27
N ARG A 13 11.89 -0.21 12.81
CA ARG A 13 10.97 0.66 12.05
C ARG A 13 9.98 -0.12 11.19
N THR A 14 9.43 -1.19 11.74
CA THR A 14 8.45 -2.07 11.07
C THR A 14 7.20 -1.28 10.67
N GLY A 15 6.81 -0.26 11.43
CA GLY A 15 5.65 0.58 11.09
C GLY A 15 5.88 1.38 9.81
N ILE A 16 7.08 1.94 9.63
CA ILE A 16 7.47 2.66 8.40
C ILE A 16 7.47 1.72 7.20
N LYS A 17 7.92 0.48 7.37
CA LYS A 17 7.91 -0.51 6.29
C LYS A 17 6.51 -0.82 5.82
N ILE A 18 5.60 -1.06 6.77
CA ILE A 18 4.19 -1.32 6.47
C ILE A 18 3.62 -0.12 5.70
N LEU A 19 3.85 1.11 6.17
CA LEU A 19 3.42 2.33 5.48
C LEU A 19 3.93 2.41 4.04
N VAL A 20 5.23 2.20 3.84
CA VAL A 20 5.85 2.27 2.51
C VAL A 20 5.30 1.18 1.60
N THR A 21 5.18 -0.06 2.09
CA THR A 21 4.64 -1.18 1.30
C THR A 21 3.19 -0.92 0.90
N SER A 22 2.36 -0.42 1.82
CA SER A 22 0.95 -0.11 1.55
C SER A 22 0.78 1.06 0.58
N LEU A 23 1.63 2.08 0.68
CA LEU A 23 1.65 3.19 -0.28
C LEU A 23 2.04 2.72 -1.68
N VAL A 24 3.05 1.85 -1.77
CA VAL A 24 3.48 1.25 -3.05
C VAL A 24 2.40 0.36 -3.64
N LEU A 25 1.73 -0.46 -2.83
CA LEU A 25 0.61 -1.29 -3.30
C LEU A 25 -0.58 -0.44 -3.77
N GLY A 26 -0.93 0.61 -3.03
CA GLY A 26 -1.97 1.56 -3.42
C GLY A 26 -1.63 2.26 -4.75
N THR A 27 -0.43 2.76 -4.91
CA THR A 27 0.00 3.42 -6.17
C THR A 27 0.10 2.45 -7.35
N LEU A 28 0.59 1.23 -7.13
CA LEU A 28 0.62 0.19 -8.17
C LEU A 28 -0.76 -0.25 -8.61
N SER A 29 -1.77 -0.18 -7.74
CA SER A 29 -3.16 -0.48 -8.11
C SER A 29 -3.83 0.66 -8.89
N ALA A 30 -3.36 1.90 -8.73
CA ALA A 30 -3.91 3.07 -9.42
C ALA A 30 -3.53 3.12 -10.91
N LEU A 31 -2.34 2.63 -11.28
CA LEU A 31 -1.86 2.59 -12.67
C LEU A 31 -2.74 1.73 -13.60
N PRO A 32 -3.06 0.45 -13.30
CA PRO A 32 -3.95 -0.35 -14.12
C PRO A 32 -5.39 0.17 -14.13
N LEU A 33 -5.83 0.82 -13.04
CA LEU A 33 -7.12 1.52 -12.94
C LEU A 33 -7.20 2.70 -13.93
N TRP A 34 -6.14 3.51 -13.97
CA TRP A 34 -6.02 4.62 -14.90
C TRP A 34 -5.98 4.15 -16.36
N LEU A 35 -5.22 3.09 -16.65
CA LEU A 35 -5.17 2.48 -17.98
C LEU A 35 -6.52 1.90 -18.42
N THR A 36 -7.26 1.26 -17.52
CA THR A 36 -8.60 0.73 -17.84
C THR A 36 -9.63 1.82 -18.05
N LEU A 37 -9.54 2.95 -17.34
CA LEU A 37 -10.42 4.11 -17.58
C LEU A 37 -10.14 4.79 -18.93
N GLN A 38 -8.89 4.81 -19.39
CA GLN A 38 -8.50 5.48 -20.64
C GLN A 38 -8.70 4.62 -21.88
N PHE A 39 -8.50 3.29 -21.77
CA PHE A 39 -8.45 2.38 -22.92
C PHE A 39 -9.44 1.21 -22.83
N GLY A 40 -10.27 1.14 -21.79
CA GLY A 40 -11.22 0.05 -21.59
C GLY A 40 -12.55 0.24 -22.35
N ASP A 41 -13.11 -0.85 -22.86
CA ASP A 41 -14.44 -0.85 -23.47
C ASP A 41 -15.51 -0.39 -22.47
N ALA A 42 -16.41 0.48 -22.91
CA ALA A 42 -17.46 1.11 -22.08
C ALA A 42 -18.34 0.07 -21.34
N ASP A 43 -18.54 -1.11 -21.95
CA ASP A 43 -19.49 -2.12 -21.44
C ASP A 43 -18.82 -3.37 -20.81
N GLY A 44 -17.52 -3.61 -21.04
CA GLY A 44 -16.89 -4.91 -20.74
C GLY A 44 -16.27 -5.06 -19.35
N GLY A 45 -16.06 -3.95 -18.63
CA GLY A 45 -15.06 -3.91 -17.55
C GLY A 45 -15.49 -3.37 -16.19
N ALA A 46 -16.71 -2.84 -16.03
CA ALA A 46 -17.08 -2.05 -14.84
C ALA A 46 -16.83 -2.78 -13.51
N THR A 47 -17.19 -4.07 -13.42
CA THR A 47 -16.97 -4.87 -12.21
C THR A 47 -15.49 -5.13 -11.92
N ARG A 48 -14.66 -5.35 -12.94
CA ARG A 48 -13.21 -5.59 -12.75
C ARG A 48 -12.50 -4.33 -12.30
N VAL A 49 -12.85 -3.19 -12.89
CA VAL A 49 -12.32 -1.87 -12.51
C VAL A 49 -12.74 -1.53 -11.09
N ALA A 50 -14.00 -1.79 -10.71
CA ALA A 50 -14.48 -1.59 -9.35
C ALA A 50 -13.77 -2.49 -8.33
N LEU A 51 -13.54 -3.77 -8.65
CA LEU A 51 -12.80 -4.68 -7.78
C LEU A 51 -11.32 -4.28 -7.62
N LEU A 52 -10.68 -3.84 -8.70
CA LEU A 52 -9.31 -3.34 -8.67
C LEU A 52 -9.21 -2.05 -7.84
N ALA A 53 -10.20 -1.15 -7.96
CA ALA A 53 -10.31 0.04 -7.15
C ALA A 53 -10.51 -0.28 -5.67
N MET A 54 -11.43 -1.20 -5.34
CA MET A 54 -11.65 -1.64 -3.97
C MET A 54 -10.37 -2.27 -3.39
N PHE A 55 -9.70 -3.15 -4.14
CA PHE A 55 -8.47 -3.78 -3.66
C PHE A 55 -7.37 -2.75 -3.40
N GLY A 56 -7.17 -1.80 -4.32
CA GLY A 56 -6.21 -0.71 -4.15
C GLY A 56 -6.49 0.17 -2.94
N THR A 57 -7.75 0.53 -2.75
CA THR A 57 -8.19 1.37 -1.63
C THR A 57 -8.08 0.64 -0.29
N LEU A 58 -8.41 -0.66 -0.25
CA LEU A 58 -8.27 -1.49 0.95
C LEU A 58 -6.79 -1.73 1.29
N ALA A 59 -5.97 -2.13 0.31
CA ALA A 59 -4.55 -2.40 0.52
C ALA A 59 -3.77 -1.13 0.91
N GLY A 60 -4.08 0.00 0.27
CA GLY A 60 -3.47 1.29 0.59
C GLY A 60 -4.00 1.87 1.91
N GLY A 61 -5.32 1.92 2.08
CA GLY A 61 -5.98 2.54 3.23
C GLY A 61 -5.82 1.76 4.53
N LEU A 62 -6.17 0.46 4.54
CA LEU A 62 -6.01 -0.37 5.74
C LEU A 62 -4.52 -0.53 6.08
N GLY A 63 -3.69 -0.67 5.06
CA GLY A 63 -2.25 -0.73 5.22
C GLY A 63 -1.65 0.54 5.83
N ALA A 64 -2.14 1.71 5.42
CA ALA A 64 -1.75 2.98 6.03
C ALA A 64 -2.18 3.09 7.50
N ILE A 65 -3.40 2.66 7.83
CA ILE A 65 -3.91 2.67 9.21
C ILE A 65 -3.06 1.77 10.10
N VAL A 66 -2.82 0.52 9.68
CA VAL A 66 -1.97 -0.43 10.42
C VAL A 66 -0.54 0.10 10.56
N GLY A 67 -0.01 0.70 9.50
CA GLY A 67 1.33 1.30 9.50
C GLY A 67 1.46 2.47 10.48
N VAL A 68 0.46 3.37 10.53
CA VAL A 68 0.44 4.49 11.49
C VAL A 68 0.31 3.99 12.91
N LEU A 69 -0.59 3.04 13.18
CA LEU A 69 -0.78 2.46 14.51
C LEU A 69 0.50 1.79 15.01
N TRP A 70 1.13 0.98 14.15
CA TRP A 70 2.38 0.30 14.50
C TRP A 70 3.54 1.27 14.70
N PHE A 71 3.64 2.31 13.86
CA PHE A 71 4.63 3.36 14.02
C PHE A 71 4.43 4.14 15.32
N GLY A 72 3.17 4.41 15.70
CA GLY A 72 2.83 5.00 16.99
C GLY A 72 3.25 4.12 18.17
N LEU A 73 2.99 2.82 18.11
CA LEU A 73 3.45 1.86 19.11
C LEU A 73 4.98 1.83 19.20
N GLU A 74 5.70 1.80 18.08
CA GLU A 74 7.17 1.86 18.07
C GLU A 74 7.70 3.13 18.74
N LEU A 75 7.07 4.29 18.51
CA LEU A 75 7.44 5.56 19.14
C LEU A 75 7.20 5.57 20.66
N VAL A 76 6.09 4.99 21.11
CA VAL A 76 5.73 4.92 22.53
C VAL A 76 6.62 3.94 23.30
N PHE A 77 6.84 2.75 22.75
CA PHE A 77 7.61 1.70 23.44
C PHE A 77 9.13 1.85 23.34
N ARG A 78 9.67 2.55 22.32
CA ARG A 78 11.12 2.85 22.25
C ARG A 78 11.56 4.05 23.11
N ARG A 79 10.64 4.75 23.76
CA ARG A 79 10.94 5.84 24.70
C ARG A 79 11.14 5.36 26.14
N ARG A 80 10.96 4.07 26.42
CA ARG A 80 11.36 3.41 27.68
C ARG A 80 12.61 2.57 27.41
#